data_AF-A0A5E7FZS5-F1
#
_entry.id   AF-A0A5E7FZS5-F1
#
_cell.length_a   1.000
_cell.length_b   1.000
_cell.length_c   1.000
_cell.angle_alpha   90.00
_cell.angle_beta   90.00
_cell.angle_gamma   90.00
#
_symmetry.space_group_name_H-M   'P 1'
#
loop_
_entity.id
_entity.type
_entity.pdbx_description
1 polymer ?
#
loop_
_entity_poly.entity_id
_entity_poly.type
_entity_poly.pdbx_seq_one_letter_code
_entity_poly.pdbx_strand_id
1 'polypeptide(L)' 'MPNSDLLPSLLFKINQNQLALEAAIMELTNWVEQRGSGDVAGNVCGALETISKNEEFINMSLAVLMTPE' A
#
# COMPACT_ATOMS: atom_id res chain seq x y z
N MET A 1 2.61 28.61 -0.15
CA MET A 1 2.58 27.33 0.59
C MET A 1 4.01 26.99 0.91
N PRO A 2 4.45 27.02 2.18
CA PRO A 2 5.72 26.41 2.56
C PRO A 2 5.75 24.95 2.10
N ASN A 3 6.92 24.46 1.70
CA ASN A 3 7.09 23.08 1.21
C ASN A 3 6.61 22.01 2.20
N SER A 4 6.51 22.34 3.50
CA SER A 4 5.95 21.50 4.56
C SER A 4 4.50 21.09 4.30
N ASP A 5 3.70 21.94 3.64
CA ASP A 5 2.29 21.67 3.38
C ASP A 5 2.09 20.62 2.27
N LEU A 6 3.14 20.37 1.47
CA LEU A 6 3.13 19.40 0.39
C LEU A 6 3.45 17.98 0.86
N LEU A 7 4.10 17.82 2.02
CA LEU A 7 4.52 16.51 2.52
C LEU A 7 3.33 15.57 2.81
N PRO A 8 2.25 15.98 3.50
CA PRO A 8 1.08 15.12 3.70
C PRO A 8 0.40 14.77 2.37
N SER A 9 0.34 15.72 1.44
CA SER A 9 -0.26 15.52 0.11
C SER A 9 0.53 14.51 -0.72
N LEU A 10 1.86 14.58 -0.69
CA LEU A 10 2.75 13.65 -1.38
C LEU A 10 2.67 12.25 -0.77
N LEU A 11 2.72 12.14 0.55
CA LEU A 11 2.57 10.87 1.27
C LEU A 11 1.21 10.21 0.96
N PHE A 12 0.13 10.99 0.93
CA PHE A 12 -1.18 10.50 0.52
C PHE A 12 -1.15 9.92 -0.90
N LYS A 13 -0.53 10.61 -1.86
CA LYS A 13 -0.40 10.11 -3.24
C LYS A 13 0.46 8.85 -3.34
N ILE A 14 1.53 8.75 -2.56
CA ILE A 14 2.33 7.54 -2.47
C ILE A 14 1.49 6.38 -1.90
N ASN A 15 0.67 6.62 -0.87
CA ASN A 15 -0.22 5.61 -0.32
C ASN A 15 -1.23 5.10 -1.35
N GLN A 16 -1.83 6.01 -2.12
CA GLN A 16 -2.74 5.63 -3.22
C GLN A 16 -2.05 4.76 -4.28
N ASN A 17 -0.79 5.04 -4.59
CA ASN A 17 -0.02 4.21 -5.52
C ASN A 17 0.27 2.82 -4.92
N GLN A 18 0.55 2.72 -3.62
CA GLN A 18 0.76 1.42 -2.96
C GLN A 18 -0.51 0.56 -3.02
N LEU A 19 -1.68 1.14 -2.73
CA LEU A 19 -2.97 0.45 -2.83
C LEU A 19 -3.26 -0.06 -4.25
N ALA A 20 -3.00 0.76 -5.26
CA ALA A 20 -3.18 0.37 -6.66
C ALA A 20 -2.23 -0.77 -7.07
N LEU A 21 -0.98 -0.72 -6.60
CA LEU A 21 0.00 -1.78 -6.85
C LEU A 21 -0.35 -3.08 -6.12
N GLU A 22 -0.77 -3.01 -4.86
CA GLU A 22 -1.23 -4.16 -4.10
C GLU A 22 -2.42 -4.85 -4.79
N ALA A 23 -3.41 -4.08 -5.23
CA ALA A 23 -4.56 -4.62 -5.95
C ALA A 23 -4.14 -5.32 -7.26
N ALA A 24 -3.28 -4.69 -8.06
CA ALA A 24 -2.78 -5.28 -9.31
C ALA A 24 -1.96 -6.55 -9.06
N ILE A 25 -1.11 -6.55 -8.03
CA ILE A 25 -0.32 -7.73 -7.65
C ILE A 25 -1.23 -8.84 -7.14
N MET A 26 -2.26 -8.53 -6.35
CA MET A 26 -3.23 -9.51 -5.85
C MET A 26 -4.01 -10.16 -7.01
N GLU A 27 -4.43 -9.38 -8.01
CA GLU A 27 -5.09 -9.93 -9.20
C GLU A 27 -4.19 -10.92 -9.96
N LEU A 28 -2.91 -10.57 -10.16
CA LEU A 28 -1.93 -11.47 -10.77
C LEU A 28 -1.65 -12.71 -9.89
N THR A 29 -1.61 -12.54 -8.57
CA THR A 29 -1.40 -13.62 -7.60
C THR A 29 -2.52 -14.66 -7.71
N ASN A 30 -3.77 -14.20 -7.73
CA ASN A 30 -4.93 -15.06 -7.92
C ASN A 30 -4.88 -15.81 -9.27
N TRP A 31 -4.45 -15.13 -10.34
CA TRP A 31 -4.31 -15.76 -11.66
C TRP A 31 -3.22 -16.85 -11.69
N VAL A 32 -2.11 -16.62 -10.99
CA VAL A 32 -1.02 -17.61 -10.83
C VAL A 32 -1.47 -18.80 -9.97
N GLU A 33 -2.18 -18.55 -8.88
CA GLU A 33 -2.71 -19.58 -7.98
C GLU A 33 -3.68 -20.52 -8.71
N GLN A 34 -4.63 -19.97 -9.46
CA GLN A 34 -5.60 -20.73 -10.27
C GLN A 34 -4.94 -21.64 -11.31
N ARG A 35 -3.68 -21.39 -11.66
CA ARG A 35 -2.88 -22.19 -12.60
C ARG A 35 -1.98 -23.22 -11.90
N GLY A 36 -2.22 -23.48 -10.62
CA GLY A 36 -1.56 -24.52 -9.85
C GLY A 36 -0.24 -24.10 -9.20
N SER A 37 0.08 -22.80 -9.19
CA SER A 37 1.29 -22.27 -8.57
C SER A 37 1.00 -21.69 -7.18
N GLY A 38 0.45 -22.52 -6.29
CA GLY A 38 0.07 -22.12 -4.93
C GLY A 38 1.23 -21.60 -4.08
N ASP A 39 2.42 -22.21 -4.19
CA ASP A 39 3.61 -21.77 -3.45
C ASP A 39 4.05 -20.35 -3.85
N VAL A 40 3.97 -20.03 -5.14
CA VAL A 40 4.26 -18.67 -5.64
C VAL A 40 3.22 -17.69 -5.11
N ALA A 41 1.94 -18.07 -5.14
CA ALA A 41 0.86 -17.24 -4.63
C ALA A 41 1.02 -16.96 -3.13
N GLY A 42 1.33 -17.98 -2.32
CA GLY A 42 1.61 -17.84 -0.89
C GLY A 42 2.78 -16.91 -0.61
N ASN A 43 3.88 -17.02 -1.37
CA ASN A 43 5.03 -16.13 -1.23
C ASN A 43 4.67 -14.67 -1.54
N VAL A 44 3.87 -14.43 -2.59
CA VAL A 44 3.43 -13.06 -2.93
C VAL A 44 2.49 -12.52 -1.85
N CYS A 45 1.52 -13.31 -1.37
CA CYS A 45 0.64 -12.91 -0.27
C CYS A 45 1.43 -12.53 1.01
N GLY A 46 2.44 -13.31 1.38
CA GLY A 46 3.31 -12.98 2.51
C GLY A 46 4.10 -11.68 2.30
N ALA A 47 4.51 -11.38 1.07
CA ALA A 47 5.15 -10.11 0.75
C ALA A 47 4.15 -8.92 0.79
N LEU A 48 2.92 -9.12 0.30
CA LEU A 48 1.85 -8.10 0.32
C LEU A 48 1.47 -7.71 1.74
N GLU A 49 1.58 -8.60 2.73
CA GLU A 49 1.38 -8.27 4.15
C GLU A 49 2.26 -7.09 4.62
N THR A 50 3.45 -6.92 4.03
CA THR A 50 4.31 -5.76 4.31
C THR A 50 3.72 -4.46 3.76
N ILE A 51 3.08 -4.51 2.59
CA ILE A 51 2.39 -3.35 2.01
C ILE A 51 1.21 -2.96 2.90
N SER A 52 0.39 -3.92 3.34
CA SER A 52 -0.77 -3.61 4.20
C SER A 52 -0.34 -3.00 5.56
N LYS A 53 0.76 -3.48 6.16
CA LYS A 53 1.34 -2.87 7.38
C LYS A 53 1.85 -1.45 7.14
N ASN A 54 2.45 -1.20 5.98
CA ASN A 54 2.90 0.15 5.61
C ASN A 54 1.70 1.08 5.37
N GLU A 55 0.64 0.60 4.73
CA GLU A 55 -0.59 1.35 4.53
C GLU A 55 -1.19 1.82 5.85
N GLU A 56 -1.31 0.92 6.84
CA GLU A 56 -1.79 1.25 8.19
C GLU A 56 -0.96 2.37 8.82
N PHE A 57 0.37 2.22 8.80
CA PHE A 57 1.28 3.21 9.38
C PHE A 57 1.22 4.57 8.66
N ILE A 58 1.11 4.57 7.33
CA ILE A 58 0.99 5.78 6.52
C ILE A 58 -0.33 6.49 6.80
N ASN A 59 -1.44 5.74 6.89
CA ASN A 59 -2.76 6.28 7.22
C ASN A 59 -2.76 6.94 8.61
N MET A 60 -2.16 6.29 9.61
CA MET A 60 -2.00 6.87 10.95
C MET A 60 -1.16 8.15 10.92
N SER A 61 -0.04 8.13 10.21
CA SER A 61 0.86 9.29 10.09
C SER A 61 0.17 10.47 9.39
N LEU A 62 -0.61 10.22 8.34
CA LEU A 62 -1.38 11.24 7.64
C LEU A 62 -2.46 11.85 8.55
N ALA A 63 -3.14 11.04 9.37
CA ALA A 63 -4.11 11.54 10.33
C ALA A 63 -3.47 12.53 11.32
N VAL A 64 -2.28 12.20 11.84
CA VAL A 64 -1.53 13.10 12.74
C VAL A 64 -1.12 14.37 12.01
N LEU A 65 -0.55 14.27 10.81
CA LEU A 65 -0.04 15.41 10.05
C LEU A 65 -1.13 16.37 9.53
N MET A 66 -2.37 15.90 9.37
CA MET A 66 -3.49 16.71 8.90
C MET A 66 -4.41 17.21 10.03
N THR A 67 -4.11 16.89 11.29
CA THR A 67 -4.89 17.40 12.43
C THR A 67 -4.63 18.92 12.56
N PRO A 68 -5.67 19.77 12.49
CA PRO A 68 -5.52 21.20 12.75
C PRO A 68 -5.05 21.45 14.19
N GLU A 69 -4.20 22.47 14.41
CA GLU A 69 -3.88 22.95 15.76
C GLU A 69 -5.11 23.47 16.52
#